data_AF-A0A1N7D625-F1
#
_entry.id   AF-A0A1N7D625-F1
#
_cell.length_a   1.000
_cell.length_b   1.000
_cell.length_c   1.000
_cell.angle_alpha   90.00
_cell.angle_beta   90.00
_cell.angle_gamma   90.00
#
_symmetry.space_group_name_H-M   'P 1'
#
loop_
_entity.id
_entity.type
_entity.pdbx_description
1 polymer ?
#
loop_
_entity_poly.entity_id
_entity_poly.type
_entity_poly.pdbx_seq_one_letter_code
_entity_poly.pdbx_strand_id
1 'polypeptide(L)'
;MLCEVLNLFATQQFNTLSSLLEDNYTQLLSNEEESKPLHSREAAKEVLTARSFMEHHTELNPSLATRIIADSNSTLNREVFAREYLKALHSDSMSLLYHEVEGIEGSHGDRKIPESSLLLNSLFDNVDIAIELQIWNPIRESVKSFLRRQAEQPNDEYVGRPEDFSLTGPGQPSHDPILVGIELFDLFASQALRQDTSHHIFLHYLAEIVEEICSNFQLGPSADATDEFPNAYGYLLKHTIAVYRGLVTLPAQPNPDIRMGIKQVNTDLEDDLLKNAVWGFVRAHKAILLTNSIPDQFKKDVVNNLVRAYIELGSTTHRSSQMYLATLHNHILDGSASGQSPSDEHIEFLDELHTQMNRLDQGQFALRPDSELYRRLLTDIDSALNTHQSP
;
A
#
# COMPACT_ATOMS: atom_id res chain seq x y z
N MET A 1 13.06 -22.93 33.92
CA MET A 1 12.57 -22.72 32.54
C MET A 1 11.06 -22.83 32.40
N LEU A 2 10.39 -24.01 32.33
CA LEU A 2 8.91 -24.05 32.21
C LEU A 2 8.18 -23.25 33.29
N CYS A 3 8.43 -23.54 34.57
CA CYS A 3 7.80 -22.83 35.68
C CYS A 3 8.15 -21.33 35.70
N GLU A 4 9.29 -20.96 35.14
CA GLU A 4 9.79 -19.60 35.11
C GLU A 4 9.11 -18.78 34.00
N VAL A 5 9.00 -19.35 32.79
CA VAL A 5 8.22 -18.78 31.68
C VAL A 5 6.77 -18.55 32.11
N LEU A 6 6.13 -19.57 32.69
CA LEU A 6 4.74 -19.46 33.15
C LEU A 6 4.58 -18.46 34.31
N ASN A 7 5.54 -18.40 35.23
CA ASN A 7 5.49 -17.45 36.34
C ASN A 7 5.69 -16.00 35.86
N LEU A 8 6.66 -15.74 34.99
CA LEU A 8 6.89 -14.41 34.41
C LEU A 8 5.67 -13.96 33.60
N PHE A 9 5.06 -14.87 32.82
CA PHE A 9 3.82 -14.59 32.10
C PHE A 9 2.65 -14.29 33.04
N ALA A 10 2.43 -15.12 34.06
CA ALA A 10 1.34 -14.93 35.03
C ALA A 10 1.50 -13.66 35.88
N THR A 11 2.74 -13.22 36.11
CA THR A 11 3.07 -11.98 36.84
C THR A 11 3.24 -10.77 35.93
N GLN A 12 2.96 -10.91 34.62
CA GLN A 12 3.04 -9.85 33.61
C GLN A 12 4.41 -9.17 33.53
N GLN A 13 5.49 -9.92 33.77
CA GLN A 13 6.86 -9.42 33.62
C GLN A 13 7.35 -9.64 32.18
N PHE A 14 6.67 -9.00 31.21
CA PHE A 14 6.84 -9.34 29.79
C PHE A 14 8.21 -8.95 29.24
N ASN A 15 8.78 -7.82 29.67
CA ASN A 15 10.16 -7.45 29.34
C ASN A 15 11.17 -8.55 29.72
N THR A 16 11.17 -8.97 30.99
CA THR A 16 12.06 -10.03 31.49
C THR A 16 11.80 -11.36 30.78
N LEU A 17 10.53 -11.67 30.52
CA LEU A 17 10.14 -12.85 29.79
C LEU A 17 10.66 -12.84 28.35
N SER A 18 10.58 -11.70 27.67
CA SER A 18 11.06 -11.53 26.31
C SER A 18 12.58 -11.75 26.24
N SER A 19 13.35 -11.14 27.16
CA SER A 19 14.79 -11.39 27.26
C SER A 19 15.13 -12.84 27.55
N LEU A 20 14.40 -13.50 28.47
CA LEU A 20 14.61 -14.92 28.78
C LEU A 20 14.37 -15.81 27.54
N LEU A 21 13.32 -15.51 26.77
CA LEU A 21 12.98 -16.25 25.56
C LEU A 21 14.01 -16.03 24.45
N GLU A 22 14.56 -14.83 24.33
CA GLU A 22 15.65 -14.51 23.39
C GLU A 22 16.93 -15.26 23.73
N ASP A 23 17.38 -15.18 25.00
CA ASP A 23 18.59 -15.84 25.49
C ASP A 23 18.53 -17.36 25.31
N ASN A 24 17.32 -17.93 25.33
CA ASN A 24 17.08 -19.37 25.21
C ASN A 24 16.43 -19.76 23.88
N TYR A 25 16.47 -18.89 22.87
CA TYR A 25 15.71 -19.05 21.62
C TYR A 25 15.98 -20.39 20.92
N THR A 26 17.26 -20.74 20.68
CA THR A 26 17.62 -21.98 19.96
C THR A 26 17.03 -23.22 20.64
N GLN A 27 16.97 -23.18 21.97
CA GLN A 27 16.54 -24.31 22.78
C GLN A 27 15.01 -24.38 22.96
N LEU A 28 14.31 -23.25 22.90
CA LEU A 28 12.87 -23.16 23.12
C LEU A 28 12.06 -23.08 21.84
N LEU A 29 12.60 -22.42 20.82
CA LEU A 29 11.87 -21.98 19.64
C LEU A 29 12.45 -22.47 18.32
N SER A 30 13.68 -22.98 18.26
CA SER A 30 14.27 -23.52 17.01
C SER A 30 14.29 -25.06 16.97
N ASN A 31 14.09 -25.65 15.80
CA ASN A 31 14.16 -27.09 15.56
C ASN A 31 15.60 -27.66 15.52
N GLU A 32 16.63 -26.83 15.70
CA GLU A 32 18.04 -27.26 15.57
C GLU A 32 18.52 -28.17 16.72
N GLU A 33 17.87 -28.15 17.90
CA GLU A 33 18.22 -29.02 19.03
C GLU A 33 17.03 -29.89 19.49
N GLU A 34 17.21 -31.22 19.41
CA GLU A 34 16.28 -32.26 19.94
C GLU A 34 16.32 -32.39 21.49
N SER A 35 17.12 -31.59 22.20
CA SER A 35 17.60 -31.97 23.55
C SER A 35 16.77 -31.50 24.75
N LYS A 36 15.75 -30.63 24.58
CA LYS A 36 14.96 -30.06 25.70
C LYS A 36 13.53 -30.60 25.82
N PRO A 37 12.93 -30.62 27.03
CA PRO A 37 11.58 -31.15 27.27
C PRO A 37 10.51 -30.36 26.52
N LEU A 38 9.64 -31.10 25.80
CA LEU A 38 8.54 -30.61 24.96
C LEU A 38 7.70 -29.51 25.62
N HIS A 39 7.40 -29.67 26.92
CA HIS A 39 6.53 -28.76 27.67
C HIS A 39 7.06 -27.33 27.82
N SER A 40 8.38 -27.12 27.91
CA SER A 40 8.94 -25.75 27.97
C SER A 40 8.78 -25.04 26.63
N ARG A 41 8.83 -25.78 25.52
CA ARG A 41 8.61 -25.28 24.17
C ARG A 41 7.14 -24.95 23.96
N GLU A 42 6.24 -25.84 24.37
CA GLU A 42 4.78 -25.61 24.33
C GLU A 42 4.39 -24.35 25.09
N ALA A 43 4.86 -24.19 26.33
CA ALA A 43 4.59 -22.98 27.11
C ALA A 43 5.15 -21.71 26.45
N ALA A 44 6.36 -21.74 25.90
CA ALA A 44 6.91 -20.59 25.18
C ALA A 44 6.04 -20.22 23.96
N LYS A 45 5.54 -21.21 23.22
CA LYS A 45 4.63 -20.99 22.10
C LYS A 45 3.30 -20.41 22.53
N GLU A 46 2.69 -20.96 23.59
CA GLU A 46 1.43 -20.47 24.14
C GLU A 46 1.56 -19.02 24.59
N VAL A 47 2.64 -18.67 25.27
CA VAL A 47 2.87 -17.29 25.72
C VAL A 47 3.08 -16.35 24.54
N LEU A 48 3.95 -16.71 23.58
CA LEU A 48 4.23 -15.88 22.41
C LEU A 48 3.07 -15.76 21.43
N THR A 49 2.01 -16.55 21.59
CA THR A 49 0.77 -16.41 20.79
C THR A 49 -0.42 -15.95 21.64
N ALA A 50 -0.21 -15.74 22.95
CA ALA A 50 -1.24 -15.22 23.83
C ALA A 50 -1.49 -13.74 23.52
N ARG A 51 -2.78 -13.41 23.36
CA ARG A 51 -3.24 -12.03 23.14
C ARG A 51 -2.69 -11.06 24.20
N SER A 52 -2.68 -11.45 25.47
CA SER A 52 -2.18 -10.61 26.55
C SER A 52 -0.69 -10.29 26.43
N PHE A 53 0.11 -11.18 25.83
CA PHE A 53 1.52 -10.91 25.56
C PHE A 53 1.67 -9.96 24.36
N MET A 54 0.91 -10.22 23.28
CA MET A 54 0.94 -9.40 22.06
C MET A 54 0.44 -7.97 22.27
N GLU A 55 -0.54 -7.78 23.15
CA GLU A 55 -1.02 -6.43 23.54
C GLU A 55 0.05 -5.62 24.30
N HIS A 56 1.08 -6.28 24.85
CA HIS A 56 2.25 -5.63 25.47
C HIS A 56 3.47 -5.68 24.53
N HIS A 57 3.25 -5.48 23.23
CA HIS A 57 4.31 -5.52 22.22
C HIS A 57 5.45 -4.52 22.48
N THR A 58 5.20 -3.43 23.20
CA THR A 58 6.22 -2.44 23.59
C THR A 58 7.23 -3.01 24.58
N GLU A 59 6.84 -4.07 25.31
CA GLU A 59 7.71 -4.82 26.22
C GLU A 59 8.36 -6.04 25.53
N LEU A 60 8.02 -6.30 24.26
CA LEU A 60 8.63 -7.36 23.48
C LEU A 60 9.93 -6.84 22.89
N ASN A 61 11.03 -7.51 23.22
CA ASN A 61 12.34 -7.19 22.69
C ASN A 61 12.35 -7.34 21.15
N PRO A 62 12.59 -6.26 20.38
CA PRO A 62 12.61 -6.31 18.92
C PRO A 62 13.55 -7.39 18.36
N SER A 63 14.68 -7.65 19.03
CA SER A 63 15.62 -8.71 18.64
C SER A 63 15.00 -10.11 18.69
N LEU A 64 14.10 -10.37 19.65
CA LEU A 64 13.36 -11.63 19.69
C LEU A 64 12.37 -11.74 18.52
N ALA A 65 11.58 -10.68 18.27
CA ALA A 65 10.61 -10.68 17.17
C ALA A 65 11.30 -10.87 15.81
N THR A 66 12.34 -10.09 15.54
CA THR A 66 13.11 -10.19 14.29
C THR A 66 13.70 -11.58 14.10
N ARG A 67 14.19 -12.21 15.18
CA ARG A 67 14.70 -13.59 15.14
C ARG A 67 13.61 -14.62 14.84
N ILE A 68 12.42 -14.51 15.45
CA ILE A 68 11.26 -15.37 15.14
C ILE A 68 10.84 -15.20 13.67
N ILE A 69 10.78 -13.96 13.20
CA ILE A 69 10.39 -13.61 11.84
C ILE A 69 11.39 -14.20 10.83
N ALA A 70 12.69 -14.12 11.07
CA ALA A 70 13.72 -14.56 10.14
C ALA A 70 13.99 -16.07 10.15
N ASP A 71 13.72 -16.77 11.27
CA ASP A 71 14.10 -18.18 11.43
C ASP A 71 13.09 -19.15 10.80
N SER A 72 13.39 -19.66 9.61
CA SER A 72 12.58 -20.68 8.93
C SER A 72 12.49 -22.03 9.67
N ASN A 73 13.37 -22.28 10.63
CA ASN A 73 13.35 -23.46 11.49
C ASN A 73 12.59 -23.23 12.80
N SER A 74 11.94 -22.07 12.95
CA SER A 74 11.15 -21.77 14.13
C SER A 74 10.01 -22.77 14.30
N THR A 75 9.80 -23.16 15.55
CA THR A 75 8.73 -24.08 15.95
C THR A 75 7.41 -23.36 16.21
N LEU A 76 7.45 -22.03 16.24
CA LEU A 76 6.28 -21.18 16.23
C LEU A 76 5.67 -21.16 14.83
N ASN A 77 4.36 -20.97 14.78
CA ASN A 77 3.74 -20.55 13.54
C ASN A 77 4.11 -19.08 13.29
N ARG A 78 5.13 -18.86 12.45
CA ARG A 78 5.69 -17.53 12.14
C ARG A 78 4.66 -16.61 11.50
N GLU A 79 3.80 -17.13 10.62
CA GLU A 79 2.73 -16.36 9.98
C GLU A 79 1.73 -15.82 11.03
N VAL A 80 1.31 -16.67 11.96
CA VAL A 80 0.43 -16.26 13.07
C VAL A 80 1.12 -15.22 13.96
N PHE A 81 2.37 -15.46 14.34
CA PHE A 81 3.14 -14.52 15.16
C PHE A 81 3.28 -13.16 14.46
N ALA A 82 3.77 -13.13 13.22
CA ALA A 82 3.97 -11.91 12.45
C ALA A 82 2.67 -11.14 12.25
N ARG A 83 1.56 -11.84 11.98
CA ARG A 83 0.24 -11.22 11.84
C ARG A 83 -0.22 -10.52 13.11
N GLU A 84 -0.16 -11.18 14.26
CA GLU A 84 -0.61 -10.57 15.53
C GLU A 84 0.35 -9.47 15.99
N TYR A 85 1.65 -9.66 15.81
CA TYR A 85 2.67 -8.66 16.15
C TYR A 85 2.54 -7.40 15.29
N LEU A 86 2.37 -7.53 13.97
CA LEU A 86 2.17 -6.38 13.08
C LEU A 86 0.87 -5.63 13.36
N LYS A 87 -0.23 -6.34 13.65
CA LYS A 87 -1.49 -5.69 14.06
C LYS A 87 -1.32 -4.89 15.35
N ALA A 88 -0.59 -5.44 16.32
CA ALA A 88 -0.33 -4.78 17.58
C ALA A 88 0.51 -3.51 17.36
N LEU A 89 1.63 -3.61 16.64
CA LEU A 89 2.48 -2.47 16.29
C LEU A 89 1.74 -1.40 15.50
N HIS A 90 0.94 -1.78 14.49
CA HIS A 90 0.18 -0.83 13.68
C HIS A 90 -0.93 -0.12 14.48
N SER A 91 -1.43 -0.73 15.55
CA SER A 91 -2.48 -0.14 16.38
C SER A 91 -1.94 0.90 17.37
N ASP A 92 -0.63 0.92 17.62
CA ASP A 92 0.05 1.88 18.48
C ASP A 92 0.91 2.84 17.64
N SER A 93 0.47 4.09 17.51
CA SER A 93 1.18 5.13 16.74
C SER A 93 2.52 5.52 17.33
N MET A 94 2.85 5.08 18.55
CA MET A 94 4.16 5.27 19.19
C MET A 94 5.04 4.02 19.08
N SER A 95 4.62 3.01 18.33
CA SER A 95 5.38 1.76 18.19
C SER A 95 6.64 1.94 17.35
N LEU A 96 7.55 0.97 17.47
CA LEU A 96 8.78 0.90 16.67
C LEU A 96 8.49 0.95 15.16
N LEU A 97 7.35 0.42 14.71
CA LEU A 97 6.97 0.43 13.30
C LEU A 97 6.86 1.85 12.75
N TYR A 98 6.16 2.74 13.46
CA TYR A 98 5.97 4.13 13.03
C TYR A 98 7.32 4.86 13.01
N HIS A 99 8.12 4.69 14.05
CA HIS A 99 9.45 5.29 14.13
C HIS A 99 10.39 4.83 13.00
N GLU A 100 10.38 3.56 12.63
CA GLU A 100 11.21 3.06 11.53
C GLU A 100 10.68 3.50 10.15
N VAL A 101 9.36 3.66 10.00
CA VAL A 101 8.74 4.16 8.76
C VAL A 101 9.10 5.62 8.49
N GLU A 102 9.23 6.47 9.51
CA GLU A 102 9.67 7.87 9.29
C GLU A 102 11.06 7.96 8.65
N GLY A 103 11.91 6.95 8.89
CA GLY A 103 13.25 6.90 8.35
C GLY A 103 13.32 6.50 6.87
N ILE A 104 12.22 6.00 6.27
CA ILE A 104 12.25 5.49 4.89
C ILE A 104 12.63 6.62 3.92
N GLU A 105 13.67 6.35 3.13
CA GLU A 105 14.17 7.29 2.12
C GLU A 105 13.88 6.81 0.70
N GLY A 106 14.11 7.70 -0.28
CA GLY A 106 13.99 7.41 -1.70
C GLY A 106 12.65 7.80 -2.31
N SER A 107 12.57 7.74 -3.63
CA SER A 107 11.32 7.97 -4.37
C SER A 107 10.46 6.71 -4.45
N HIS A 108 9.18 6.85 -4.76
CA HIS A 108 8.29 5.72 -5.05
C HIS A 108 8.92 4.78 -6.08
N GLY A 109 8.93 3.48 -5.79
CA GLY A 109 9.60 2.46 -6.60
C GLY A 109 11.12 2.32 -6.41
N ASP A 110 11.76 3.17 -5.59
CA ASP A 110 13.15 3.02 -5.12
C ASP A 110 13.26 3.39 -3.62
N ARG A 111 12.23 3.05 -2.83
CA ARG A 111 12.28 3.21 -1.37
C ARG A 111 13.39 2.34 -0.77
N LYS A 112 14.02 2.83 0.30
CA LYS A 112 15.13 2.16 1.01
C LYS A 112 14.80 2.00 2.48
N ILE A 113 15.11 0.80 2.99
CA ILE A 113 15.04 0.52 4.42
C ILE A 113 16.21 1.26 5.10
N PRO A 114 15.97 2.00 6.19
CA PRO A 114 17.06 2.61 6.94
C PRO A 114 18.02 1.57 7.50
N GLU A 115 19.33 1.82 7.46
CA GLU A 115 20.33 0.87 7.97
C GLU A 115 20.14 0.52 9.45
N SER A 116 19.58 1.45 10.23
CA SER A 116 19.30 1.28 11.66
C SER A 116 18.02 0.53 11.98
N SER A 117 17.15 0.27 10.99
CA SER A 117 15.84 -0.32 11.20
C SER A 117 15.94 -1.82 11.46
N LEU A 118 15.60 -2.29 12.65
CA LEU A 118 15.65 -3.72 12.96
C LEU A 118 14.40 -4.43 12.44
N LEU A 119 13.23 -3.81 12.67
CA LEU A 119 11.95 -4.41 12.32
C LEU A 119 11.74 -4.45 10.81
N LEU A 120 11.92 -3.32 10.11
CA LEU A 120 11.73 -3.23 8.66
C LEU A 120 12.69 -4.15 7.92
N ASN A 121 13.96 -4.26 8.36
CA ASN A 121 14.90 -5.21 7.75
C ASN A 121 14.41 -6.65 7.92
N SER A 122 13.94 -7.05 9.11
CA SER A 122 13.45 -8.42 9.31
C SER A 122 12.22 -8.78 8.48
N LEU A 123 11.39 -7.78 8.14
CA LEU A 123 10.13 -7.97 7.44
C LEU A 123 10.26 -7.82 5.92
N PHE A 124 11.06 -6.85 5.45
CA PHE A 124 11.03 -6.38 4.06
C PHE A 124 12.37 -6.54 3.32
N ASP A 125 13.51 -6.71 4.02
CA ASP A 125 14.82 -6.86 3.35
C ASP A 125 14.91 -8.15 2.54
N ASN A 126 14.20 -9.20 2.95
CA ASN A 126 13.99 -10.40 2.15
C ASN A 126 12.51 -10.55 1.79
N VAL A 127 12.20 -10.34 0.51
CA VAL A 127 10.83 -10.38 0.00
C VAL A 127 10.21 -11.78 0.10
N ASP A 128 11.00 -12.85 0.09
CA ASP A 128 10.47 -14.21 0.28
C ASP A 128 9.92 -14.41 1.69
N ILE A 129 10.54 -13.79 2.71
CA ILE A 129 10.01 -13.81 4.09
C ILE A 129 8.69 -13.04 4.14
N ALA A 130 8.63 -11.85 3.55
CA ALA A 130 7.40 -11.06 3.48
C ALA A 130 6.25 -11.83 2.82
N ILE A 131 6.55 -12.59 1.78
CA ILE A 131 5.62 -13.43 1.02
C ILE A 131 5.16 -14.64 1.81
N GLU A 132 6.11 -15.37 2.40
CA GLU A 132 5.83 -16.52 3.26
C GLU A 132 4.89 -16.13 4.40
N LEU A 133 5.15 -14.99 5.04
CA LEU A 133 4.41 -14.51 6.21
C LEU A 133 3.18 -13.65 5.86
N GLN A 134 2.98 -13.35 4.58
CA GLN A 134 1.88 -12.51 4.06
C GLN A 134 1.73 -11.15 4.76
N ILE A 135 2.84 -10.46 5.02
CA ILE A 135 2.89 -9.28 5.91
C ILE A 135 2.04 -8.09 5.44
N TRP A 136 1.70 -8.01 4.15
CA TRP A 136 0.79 -6.99 3.63
C TRP A 136 -0.65 -7.13 4.16
N ASN A 137 -1.08 -8.36 4.46
CA ASN A 137 -2.46 -8.63 4.87
C ASN A 137 -2.79 -8.07 6.27
N PRO A 138 -1.98 -8.29 7.33
CA PRO A 138 -2.23 -7.63 8.62
C PRO A 138 -2.17 -6.10 8.53
N ILE A 139 -1.33 -5.52 7.66
CA ILE A 139 -1.27 -4.07 7.43
C ILE A 139 -2.58 -3.59 6.79
N ARG A 140 -2.98 -4.19 5.67
CA ARG A 140 -4.26 -3.92 4.99
C ARG A 140 -5.44 -3.99 5.95
N GLU A 141 -5.57 -5.09 6.69
CA GLU A 141 -6.70 -5.29 7.60
C GLU A 141 -6.69 -4.28 8.76
N SER A 142 -5.50 -3.89 9.26
CA SER A 142 -5.36 -2.85 10.28
C SER A 142 -5.82 -1.48 9.76
N VAL A 143 -5.38 -1.09 8.57
CA VAL A 143 -5.79 0.18 7.92
C VAL A 143 -7.29 0.21 7.68
N LYS A 144 -7.86 -0.85 7.09
CA LYS A 144 -9.31 -0.93 6.83
C LYS A 144 -10.12 -0.94 8.13
N SER A 145 -9.66 -1.66 9.15
CA SER A 145 -10.30 -1.65 10.46
C SER A 145 -10.24 -0.28 11.13
N PHE A 146 -9.13 0.46 10.96
CA PHE A 146 -9.01 1.84 11.42
C PHE A 146 -10.00 2.76 10.70
N LEU A 147 -10.03 2.75 9.36
CA LEU A 147 -10.97 3.52 8.54
C LEU A 147 -12.44 3.26 8.91
N ARG A 148 -12.83 2.01 9.13
CA ARG A 148 -14.21 1.67 9.52
C ARG A 148 -14.57 2.21 10.89
N ARG A 149 -13.68 2.03 11.88
CA ARG A 149 -13.88 2.58 13.23
C ARG A 149 -13.99 4.11 13.20
N GLN A 150 -13.21 4.74 12.32
CA GLN A 150 -13.21 6.18 12.14
C GLN A 150 -14.53 6.69 11.55
N ALA A 151 -15.06 6.01 10.54
CA ALA A 151 -16.38 6.32 9.95
C ALA A 151 -17.55 6.17 10.94
N GLU A 152 -17.40 5.30 11.94
CA GLU A 152 -18.38 5.11 13.01
C GLU A 152 -18.29 6.20 14.11
N GLN A 153 -17.21 6.98 14.17
CA GLN A 153 -17.07 8.04 15.16
C GLN A 153 -17.96 9.25 14.83
N PRO A 154 -18.60 9.89 15.84
CA PRO A 154 -19.36 11.12 15.61
C PRO A 154 -18.52 12.29 15.08
N ASN A 155 -17.22 12.30 15.38
CA ASN A 155 -16.25 13.32 14.98
C ASN A 155 -15.12 12.64 14.21
N ASP A 156 -15.34 12.35 12.92
CA ASP A 156 -14.26 11.90 12.05
C ASP A 156 -13.23 13.02 11.87
N GLU A 157 -12.04 12.84 12.43
CA GLU A 157 -10.93 13.80 12.38
C GLU A 157 -10.37 14.04 10.96
N TYR A 158 -10.61 13.13 10.01
CA TYR A 158 -10.11 13.24 8.64
C TYR A 158 -10.98 14.11 7.72
N VAL A 159 -12.17 14.49 8.20
CA VAL A 159 -13.18 15.27 7.46
C VAL A 159 -12.92 16.79 7.54
N GLY A 160 -12.14 17.24 8.54
CA GLY A 160 -11.72 18.64 8.71
C GLY A 160 -10.64 19.09 7.72
N ARG A 161 -10.01 20.25 7.97
CA ARG A 161 -8.91 20.71 7.09
C ARG A 161 -7.68 19.83 7.26
N PRO A 162 -6.84 19.68 6.21
CA PRO A 162 -5.58 18.97 6.36
C PRO A 162 -4.65 19.62 7.38
N GLU A 163 -4.69 20.96 7.59
CA GLU A 163 -3.87 21.63 8.61
C GLU A 163 -4.40 21.45 10.04
N ASP A 164 -5.69 21.13 10.19
CA ASP A 164 -6.27 20.72 11.47
C ASP A 164 -5.72 19.34 11.89
N PHE A 165 -5.09 18.63 10.97
CA PHE A 165 -4.52 17.30 11.14
C PHE A 165 -2.99 17.36 10.91
N SER A 166 -2.21 16.62 11.70
CA SER A 166 -0.73 16.76 11.68
C SER A 166 -0.05 16.07 10.49
N LEU A 167 -0.66 16.05 9.29
CA LEU A 167 -0.05 15.49 8.07
C LEU A 167 0.98 16.43 7.42
N THR A 168 0.99 17.71 7.77
CA THR A 168 1.90 18.72 7.20
C THR A 168 2.60 19.58 8.25
N GLY A 169 2.30 19.36 9.54
CA GLY A 169 2.86 20.12 10.65
C GLY A 169 4.18 19.55 11.19
N PRO A 170 4.96 20.35 11.95
CA PRO A 170 6.22 19.92 12.59
C PRO A 170 6.06 18.84 13.68
N GLY A 171 4.83 18.34 13.92
CA GLY A 171 4.47 17.33 14.92
C GLY A 171 4.30 15.89 14.40
N GLN A 172 4.94 15.56 13.27
CA GLN A 172 5.05 14.22 12.65
C GLN A 172 3.83 13.69 11.88
N PRO A 173 3.81 13.83 10.53
CA PRO A 173 2.91 13.12 9.62
C PRO A 173 3.03 11.59 9.73
N SER A 174 4.19 11.14 10.16
CA SER A 174 4.65 9.77 10.19
C SER A 174 4.00 8.89 11.26
N HIS A 175 3.08 9.44 12.07
CA HIS A 175 2.31 8.71 13.09
C HIS A 175 0.86 8.39 12.67
N ASP A 176 0.47 8.72 11.44
CA ASP A 176 -0.86 8.42 10.90
C ASP A 176 -0.97 6.95 10.45
N PRO A 177 -1.95 6.17 10.95
CA PRO A 177 -2.07 4.75 10.62
C PRO A 177 -2.34 4.46 9.14
N ILE A 178 -3.04 5.34 8.43
CA ILE A 178 -3.37 5.12 7.02
C ILE A 178 -2.14 5.42 6.17
N LEU A 179 -1.44 6.53 6.44
CA LEU A 179 -0.20 6.91 5.78
C LEU A 179 0.88 5.87 5.99
N VAL A 180 1.09 5.39 7.22
CA VAL A 180 2.06 4.32 7.49
C VAL A 180 1.71 3.05 6.72
N GLY A 181 0.43 2.69 6.63
CA GLY A 181 -0.01 1.60 5.77
C GLY A 181 0.40 1.80 4.30
N ILE A 182 0.13 2.98 3.74
CA ILE A 182 0.50 3.34 2.35
C ILE A 182 2.03 3.28 2.15
N GLU A 183 2.81 3.81 3.10
CA GLU A 183 4.27 3.82 3.05
C GLU A 183 4.87 2.41 3.07
N LEU A 184 4.31 1.51 3.87
CA LEU A 184 4.75 0.11 3.91
C LEU A 184 4.44 -0.61 2.58
N PHE A 185 3.32 -0.31 1.91
CA PHE A 185 3.03 -0.85 0.58
C PHE A 185 4.02 -0.35 -0.47
N ASP A 186 4.39 0.93 -0.45
CA ASP A 186 5.40 1.50 -1.36
C ASP A 186 6.81 0.94 -1.10
N LEU A 187 7.19 0.82 0.18
CA LEU A 187 8.44 0.18 0.57
C LEU A 187 8.50 -1.25 0.07
N PHE A 188 7.44 -2.03 0.29
CA PHE A 188 7.39 -3.42 -0.15
C PHE A 188 7.49 -3.54 -1.66
N ALA A 189 6.78 -2.69 -2.40
CA ALA A 189 6.87 -2.65 -3.85
C ALA A 189 8.29 -2.34 -4.34
N SER A 190 8.98 -1.42 -3.67
CA SER A 190 10.37 -1.07 -3.98
C SER A 190 11.35 -2.21 -3.68
N GLN A 191 11.18 -2.93 -2.56
CA GLN A 191 12.01 -4.10 -2.25
C GLN A 191 11.74 -5.26 -3.22
N ALA A 192 10.49 -5.51 -3.56
CA ALA A 192 10.07 -6.49 -4.55
C ALA A 192 10.71 -6.25 -5.91
N LEU A 193 10.72 -4.99 -6.38
CA LEU A 193 11.39 -4.60 -7.63
C LEU A 193 12.90 -4.81 -7.55
N ARG A 194 13.54 -4.43 -6.44
CA ARG A 194 15.00 -4.57 -6.23
C ARG A 194 15.46 -6.02 -6.22
N GLN A 195 14.62 -6.93 -5.73
CA GLN A 195 14.93 -8.36 -5.58
C GLN A 195 14.42 -9.23 -6.73
N ASP A 196 13.87 -8.62 -7.79
CA ASP A 196 13.33 -9.32 -8.97
C ASP A 196 12.28 -10.40 -8.62
N THR A 197 11.36 -10.09 -7.69
CA THR A 197 10.30 -11.03 -7.34
C THR A 197 9.24 -11.12 -8.43
N SER A 198 8.74 -12.33 -8.69
CA SER A 198 7.60 -12.55 -9.59
C SER A 198 6.25 -12.46 -8.88
N HIS A 199 6.17 -12.06 -7.61
CA HIS A 199 4.90 -12.01 -6.88
C HIS A 199 4.25 -10.61 -6.95
N HIS A 200 2.96 -10.57 -7.31
CA HIS A 200 2.34 -9.36 -7.90
C HIS A 200 0.96 -9.05 -7.31
N ILE A 201 0.44 -9.85 -6.38
CA ILE A 201 -0.92 -9.69 -5.83
C ILE A 201 -0.94 -8.71 -4.64
N PHE A 202 -0.13 -7.65 -4.62
CA PHE A 202 0.01 -6.82 -3.41
C PHE A 202 -0.48 -5.39 -3.60
N LEU A 203 -0.20 -4.77 -4.74
CA LEU A 203 -0.53 -3.37 -4.98
C LEU A 203 -2.02 -3.12 -5.17
N HIS A 204 -2.80 -4.10 -5.57
CA HIS A 204 -4.24 -3.96 -5.63
C HIS A 204 -4.91 -3.73 -4.27
N TYR A 205 -4.26 -4.11 -3.16
CA TYR A 205 -4.78 -3.80 -1.82
C TYR A 205 -4.70 -2.31 -1.49
N LEU A 206 -3.73 -1.61 -2.08
CA LEU A 206 -3.66 -0.16 -1.96
C LEU A 206 -4.88 0.53 -2.62
N ALA A 207 -5.44 -0.07 -3.68
CA ALA A 207 -6.67 0.41 -4.31
C ALA A 207 -7.89 0.14 -3.43
N GLU A 208 -7.91 -0.95 -2.65
CA GLU A 208 -8.96 -1.16 -1.65
C GLU A 208 -8.92 -0.14 -0.51
N ILE A 209 -7.73 0.30 -0.12
CA ILE A 209 -7.58 1.39 0.86
C ILE A 209 -8.16 2.68 0.28
N VAL A 210 -7.90 2.98 -1.00
CA VAL A 210 -8.51 4.12 -1.71
C VAL A 210 -10.04 4.01 -1.71
N GLU A 211 -10.60 2.84 -2.02
CA GLU A 211 -12.05 2.61 -2.01
C GLU A 211 -12.67 2.86 -0.62
N GLU A 212 -12.02 2.39 0.44
CA GLU A 212 -12.49 2.58 1.82
C GLU A 212 -12.34 4.06 2.27
N ILE A 213 -11.29 4.76 1.84
CA ILE A 213 -11.18 6.22 2.04
C ILE A 213 -12.30 6.95 1.29
N CYS A 214 -12.57 6.58 0.03
CA CYS A 214 -13.65 7.15 -0.78
C CYS A 214 -15.02 6.97 -0.13
N SER A 215 -15.30 5.80 0.46
CA SER A 215 -16.56 5.58 1.17
C SER A 215 -16.73 6.44 2.42
N ASN A 216 -15.62 6.84 3.05
CA ASN A 216 -15.62 7.71 4.23
C ASN A 216 -15.56 9.20 3.86
N PHE A 217 -15.26 9.53 2.61
CA PHE A 217 -14.95 10.88 2.20
C PHE A 217 -16.15 11.82 2.40
N GLN A 218 -15.97 12.82 3.25
CA GLN A 218 -16.94 13.89 3.48
C GLN A 218 -16.19 15.21 3.68
N LEU A 219 -16.83 16.33 3.35
CA LEU A 219 -16.29 17.66 3.63
C LEU A 219 -16.84 18.18 4.95
N GLY A 220 -15.95 18.46 5.88
CA GLY A 220 -16.30 19.09 7.14
C GLY A 220 -16.63 20.57 6.96
N PRO A 221 -17.22 21.22 7.98
CA PRO A 221 -17.58 22.64 7.92
C PRO A 221 -16.40 23.58 7.67
N SER A 222 -15.17 23.16 8.02
CA SER A 222 -13.95 23.93 7.80
C SER A 222 -13.29 23.64 6.45
N ALA A 223 -13.61 22.54 5.77
CA ALA A 223 -12.97 22.11 4.54
C ALA A 223 -13.26 23.06 3.36
N ASP A 224 -12.28 23.30 2.49
CA ASP A 224 -12.45 24.03 1.23
C ASP A 224 -12.42 23.05 0.05
N ALA A 225 -13.52 22.97 -0.69
CA ALA A 225 -13.65 22.08 -1.84
C ALA A 225 -12.73 22.42 -3.02
N THR A 226 -12.10 23.60 -3.00
CA THR A 226 -11.20 24.09 -4.05
C THR A 226 -9.72 23.95 -3.72
N ASP A 227 -9.38 23.60 -2.47
CA ASP A 227 -8.01 23.40 -2.03
C ASP A 227 -7.37 22.16 -2.68
N GLU A 228 -6.03 22.17 -2.75
CA GLU A 228 -5.26 21.04 -3.26
C GLU A 228 -5.58 19.75 -2.50
N PHE A 229 -5.75 19.88 -1.18
CA PHE A 229 -6.20 18.84 -0.28
C PHE A 229 -7.43 19.37 0.47
N PRO A 230 -8.65 19.02 0.05
CA PRO A 230 -9.85 19.56 0.69
C PRO A 230 -10.00 19.11 2.16
N ASN A 231 -9.44 17.95 2.51
CA ASN A 231 -9.39 17.37 3.85
C ASN A 231 -8.22 16.37 3.94
N ALA A 232 -8.03 15.73 5.11
CA ALA A 232 -6.95 14.75 5.31
C ALA A 232 -7.11 13.50 4.41
N TYR A 233 -8.35 13.05 4.15
CA TYR A 233 -8.60 11.99 3.17
C TYR A 233 -8.10 12.38 1.77
N GLY A 234 -8.29 13.63 1.34
CA GLY A 234 -7.79 14.14 0.08
C GLY A 234 -6.27 14.09 -0.02
N TYR A 235 -5.56 14.40 1.07
CA TYR A 235 -4.12 14.21 1.16
C TYR A 235 -3.73 12.74 0.97
N LEU A 236 -4.34 11.82 1.73
CA LEU A 236 -4.04 10.38 1.68
C LEU A 236 -4.32 9.77 0.29
N LEU A 237 -5.42 10.20 -0.35
CA LEU A 237 -5.76 9.83 -1.72
C LEU A 237 -4.69 10.32 -2.71
N LYS A 238 -4.30 11.60 -2.67
CA LYS A 238 -3.25 12.14 -3.55
C LYS A 238 -1.91 11.45 -3.31
N HIS A 239 -1.55 11.15 -2.07
CA HIS A 239 -0.34 10.43 -1.73
C HIS A 239 -0.34 9.00 -2.31
N THR A 240 -1.47 8.30 -2.19
CA THR A 240 -1.64 6.96 -2.79
C THR A 240 -1.55 7.00 -4.32
N ILE A 241 -2.13 8.02 -4.95
CA ILE A 241 -2.03 8.24 -6.41
C ILE A 241 -0.57 8.54 -6.81
N ALA A 242 0.20 9.24 -5.99
CA ALA A 242 1.62 9.49 -6.22
C ALA A 242 2.46 8.21 -6.17
N VAL A 243 2.18 7.30 -5.21
CA VAL A 243 2.81 5.96 -5.14
C VAL A 243 2.55 5.19 -6.44
N TYR A 244 1.28 5.05 -6.84
CA TYR A 244 0.94 4.36 -8.08
C TYR A 244 1.59 5.00 -9.30
N ARG A 245 1.53 6.33 -9.42
CA ARG A 245 2.12 7.05 -10.54
C ARG A 245 3.62 6.77 -10.63
N GLY A 246 4.33 6.84 -9.50
CA GLY A 246 5.77 6.55 -9.43
C GLY A 246 6.09 5.15 -9.98
N LEU A 247 5.35 4.13 -9.53
CA LEU A 247 5.50 2.76 -9.99
C LEU A 247 5.15 2.60 -11.48
N VAL A 248 4.01 3.14 -11.90
CA VAL A 248 3.50 3.02 -13.28
C VAL A 248 4.43 3.69 -14.30
N THR A 249 5.15 4.75 -13.94
CA THR A 249 6.07 5.42 -14.88
C THR A 249 7.51 4.95 -14.82
N LEU A 250 7.88 4.02 -13.92
CA LEU A 250 9.21 3.38 -13.92
C LEU A 250 9.65 2.85 -15.28
N PRO A 251 8.78 2.22 -16.11
CA PRO A 251 9.17 1.75 -17.44
C PRO A 251 9.64 2.83 -18.41
N ALA A 252 9.28 4.10 -18.17
CA ALA A 252 9.76 5.25 -18.94
C ALA A 252 11.12 5.77 -18.47
N GLN A 253 11.59 5.33 -17.30
CA GLN A 253 12.85 5.76 -16.71
C GLN A 253 13.97 4.75 -17.05
N PRO A 254 15.18 5.21 -17.40
CA PRO A 254 16.29 4.32 -17.66
C PRO A 254 16.81 3.72 -16.34
N ASN A 255 16.28 2.56 -15.93
CA ASN A 255 16.79 1.79 -14.81
C ASN A 255 17.04 0.33 -15.23
N PRO A 256 18.32 -0.09 -15.42
CA PRO A 256 18.64 -1.45 -15.86
C PRO A 256 18.44 -2.49 -14.75
N ASP A 257 18.34 -2.07 -13.48
CA ASP A 257 18.23 -2.97 -12.34
C ASP A 257 16.77 -3.40 -12.07
N ILE A 258 15.80 -2.73 -12.70
CA ILE A 258 14.39 -3.09 -12.60
C ILE A 258 14.02 -4.00 -13.76
N ARG A 259 13.73 -5.26 -13.45
CA ARG A 259 13.18 -6.18 -14.46
C ARG A 259 11.73 -5.84 -14.75
N MET A 260 11.43 -5.76 -16.03
CA MET A 260 10.08 -5.61 -16.55
C MET A 260 9.63 -6.99 -17.04
N GLY A 261 8.58 -7.54 -16.41
CA GLY A 261 8.13 -8.91 -16.58
C GLY A 261 6.88 -9.06 -17.45
N ILE A 262 6.29 -7.97 -17.94
CA ILE A 262 5.03 -7.97 -18.70
C ILE A 262 5.10 -8.93 -19.91
N LYS A 263 4.18 -9.89 -19.94
CA LYS A 263 4.11 -10.92 -20.99
C LYS A 263 3.07 -10.56 -22.04
N GLN A 264 1.91 -10.04 -21.62
CA GLN A 264 0.79 -9.73 -22.50
C GLN A 264 0.28 -8.30 -22.27
N VAL A 265 -0.05 -7.65 -23.38
CA VAL A 265 -0.63 -6.30 -23.42
C VAL A 265 -2.16 -6.43 -23.41
N ASN A 266 -2.71 -6.67 -22.22
CA ASN A 266 -4.14 -6.82 -21.95
C ASN A 266 -4.43 -6.45 -20.48
N THR A 267 -5.68 -6.57 -20.08
CA THR A 267 -6.18 -6.30 -18.72
C THR A 267 -6.07 -7.50 -17.78
N ASP A 268 -5.57 -8.64 -18.25
CA ASP A 268 -5.46 -9.86 -17.46
C ASP A 268 -4.38 -9.73 -16.37
N LEU A 269 -4.65 -10.32 -15.21
CA LEU A 269 -3.71 -10.37 -14.11
C LEU A 269 -2.49 -11.22 -14.49
N GLU A 270 -1.30 -10.68 -14.24
CA GLU A 270 -0.02 -11.36 -14.37
C GLU A 270 0.79 -11.09 -13.11
N ASP A 271 1.60 -12.06 -12.67
CA ASP A 271 3.03 -12.21 -12.95
C ASP A 271 3.96 -10.99 -12.72
N ASP A 272 3.45 -9.76 -12.66
CA ASP A 272 4.21 -8.53 -12.86
C ASP A 272 3.71 -7.40 -11.96
N LEU A 273 4.59 -6.93 -11.06
CA LEU A 273 4.28 -5.90 -10.08
C LEU A 273 3.84 -4.59 -10.74
N LEU A 274 4.51 -4.18 -11.82
CA LEU A 274 4.22 -2.92 -12.51
C LEU A 274 2.88 -2.99 -13.26
N LYS A 275 2.52 -4.14 -13.85
CA LYS A 275 1.22 -4.39 -14.46
C LYS A 275 0.11 -4.36 -13.41
N ASN A 276 0.36 -4.93 -12.23
CA ASN A 276 -0.57 -4.82 -11.10
C ASN A 276 -0.71 -3.37 -10.61
N ALA A 277 0.39 -2.60 -10.61
CA ALA A 277 0.35 -1.17 -10.30
C ALA A 277 -0.52 -0.40 -11.30
N VAL A 278 -0.43 -0.70 -12.61
CA VAL A 278 -1.30 -0.12 -13.64
C VAL A 278 -2.78 -0.41 -13.35
N TRP A 279 -3.12 -1.65 -13.03
CA TRP A 279 -4.49 -2.02 -12.67
C TRP A 279 -4.97 -1.26 -11.42
N GLY A 280 -4.17 -1.28 -10.34
CA GLY A 280 -4.48 -0.57 -9.10
C GLY A 280 -4.62 0.95 -9.30
N PHE A 281 -3.80 1.53 -10.18
CA PHE A 281 -3.83 2.95 -10.52
C PHE A 281 -5.15 3.34 -11.17
N VAL A 282 -5.61 2.60 -12.18
CA VAL A 282 -6.90 2.88 -12.84
C VAL A 282 -8.07 2.60 -11.89
N ARG A 283 -7.99 1.54 -11.09
CA ARG A 283 -9.01 1.21 -10.07
C ARG A 283 -9.14 2.33 -9.02
N ALA A 284 -8.03 2.88 -8.54
CA ALA A 284 -8.02 4.01 -7.61
C ALA A 284 -8.62 5.28 -8.25
N HIS A 285 -8.29 5.57 -9.51
CA HIS A 285 -8.91 6.68 -10.24
C HIS A 285 -10.42 6.51 -10.37
N LYS A 286 -10.87 5.29 -10.72
CA LYS A 286 -12.29 4.96 -10.81
C LYS A 286 -13.02 5.23 -9.49
N ALA A 287 -12.50 4.72 -8.37
CA ALA A 287 -13.09 4.94 -7.05
C ALA A 287 -13.21 6.44 -6.71
N ILE A 288 -12.16 7.22 -6.97
CA ILE A 288 -12.15 8.68 -6.69
C ILE A 288 -13.16 9.42 -7.58
N LEU A 289 -13.16 9.14 -8.89
CA LEU A 289 -14.01 9.84 -9.86
C LEU A 289 -15.50 9.55 -9.64
N LEU A 290 -15.86 8.32 -9.29
CA LEU A 290 -17.24 7.92 -9.06
C LEU A 290 -17.77 8.32 -7.67
N THR A 291 -16.92 8.83 -6.79
CA THR A 291 -17.35 9.30 -5.47
C THR A 291 -17.92 10.71 -5.56
N ASN A 292 -19.22 10.84 -5.33
CA ASN A 292 -19.95 12.12 -5.42
C ASN A 292 -19.55 13.16 -4.37
N SER A 293 -19.08 12.73 -3.19
CA SER A 293 -18.64 13.63 -2.13
C SER A 293 -17.27 14.24 -2.36
N ILE A 294 -16.49 13.72 -3.32
CA ILE A 294 -15.18 14.25 -3.68
C ILE A 294 -15.36 15.44 -4.64
N PRO A 295 -14.75 16.61 -4.35
CA PRO A 295 -14.87 17.79 -5.20
C PRO A 295 -14.31 17.61 -6.61
N ASP A 296 -14.97 18.25 -7.57
CA ASP A 296 -14.52 18.35 -8.96
C ASP A 296 -13.09 18.85 -9.12
N GLN A 297 -12.68 19.85 -8.32
CA GLN A 297 -11.33 20.39 -8.39
C GLN A 297 -10.27 19.34 -8.01
N PHE A 298 -10.57 18.50 -7.01
CA PHE A 298 -9.72 17.39 -6.61
C PHE A 298 -9.70 16.29 -7.69
N LYS A 299 -10.87 15.92 -8.24
CA LYS A 299 -10.98 14.96 -9.34
C LYS A 299 -10.15 15.37 -10.55
N LYS A 300 -10.21 16.65 -10.94
CA LYS A 300 -9.40 17.23 -12.03
C LYS A 300 -7.90 17.03 -11.79
N ASP A 301 -7.43 17.28 -10.57
CA ASP A 301 -6.01 17.12 -10.22
C ASP A 301 -5.55 15.66 -10.24
N VAL A 302 -6.41 14.74 -9.81
CA VAL A 302 -6.16 13.29 -9.89
C VAL A 302 -6.10 12.86 -11.35
N VAL A 303 -7.04 13.29 -12.21
CA VAL A 303 -7.02 12.99 -13.66
C VAL A 303 -5.78 13.56 -14.36
N ASN A 304 -5.30 14.73 -13.96
CA ASN A 304 -4.03 15.27 -14.44
C ASN A 304 -2.85 14.31 -14.16
N ASN A 305 -2.85 13.59 -13.03
CA ASN A 305 -1.82 12.59 -12.73
C ASN A 305 -1.89 11.38 -13.67
N LEU A 306 -3.09 10.85 -13.94
CA LEU A 306 -3.31 9.76 -14.92
C LEU A 306 -2.82 10.16 -16.32
N VAL A 307 -3.24 11.33 -16.80
CA VAL A 307 -2.85 11.86 -18.11
C VAL A 307 -1.35 12.05 -18.20
N ARG A 308 -0.71 12.59 -17.16
CA ARG A 308 0.75 12.75 -17.13
C ARG A 308 1.49 11.42 -17.14
N ALA A 309 1.00 10.41 -16.42
CA ALA A 309 1.59 9.07 -16.44
C ALA A 309 1.48 8.43 -17.83
N TYR A 310 0.31 8.56 -18.46
CA TYR A 310 0.06 8.10 -19.83
C TYR A 310 1.01 8.77 -20.84
N ILE A 311 1.18 10.08 -20.74
CA ILE A 311 2.12 10.84 -21.58
C ILE A 311 3.56 10.37 -21.33
N GLU A 312 4.00 10.29 -20.07
CA GLU A 312 5.37 9.91 -19.71
C GLU A 312 5.77 8.54 -20.28
N LEU A 313 4.86 7.55 -20.20
CA LEU A 313 5.05 6.23 -20.80
C LEU A 313 5.12 6.28 -22.34
N GLY A 314 4.38 7.18 -22.98
CA GLY A 314 4.36 7.34 -24.43
C GLY A 314 5.46 8.24 -25.01
N SER A 315 6.10 9.08 -24.20
CA SER A 315 7.19 9.96 -24.63
C SER A 315 8.50 9.21 -24.90
N THR A 316 8.61 7.93 -24.52
CA THR A 316 9.79 7.11 -24.78
C THR A 316 9.54 6.06 -25.87
N THR A 317 10.55 5.73 -26.66
CA THR A 317 10.47 4.65 -27.67
C THR A 317 10.85 3.28 -27.11
N HIS A 318 11.11 3.17 -25.80
CA HIS A 318 11.54 1.93 -25.17
C HIS A 318 10.39 0.91 -25.22
N ARG A 319 10.71 -0.31 -25.68
CA ARG A 319 9.70 -1.37 -25.91
C ARG A 319 8.85 -1.63 -24.67
N SER A 320 9.47 -1.73 -23.50
CA SER A 320 8.73 -2.00 -22.27
C SER A 320 7.79 -0.85 -21.92
N SER A 321 8.24 0.41 -22.03
CA SER A 321 7.39 1.59 -21.80
C SER A 321 6.16 1.58 -22.69
N GLN A 322 6.33 1.22 -23.97
CA GLN A 322 5.22 1.09 -24.92
C GLN A 322 4.25 -0.06 -24.58
N MET A 323 4.76 -1.16 -24.02
CA MET A 323 3.90 -2.24 -23.53
C MET A 323 3.07 -1.80 -22.33
N TYR A 324 3.68 -1.15 -21.34
CA TYR A 324 2.95 -0.62 -20.17
C TYR A 324 2.00 0.52 -20.53
N LEU A 325 2.34 1.38 -21.49
CA LEU A 325 1.43 2.38 -22.06
C LEU A 325 0.18 1.72 -22.61
N ALA A 326 0.35 0.70 -23.46
CA ALA A 326 -0.77 0.02 -24.09
C ALA A 326 -1.61 -0.76 -23.06
N THR A 327 -0.99 -1.32 -22.01
CA THR A 327 -1.74 -1.93 -20.91
C THR A 327 -2.51 -0.90 -20.09
N LEU A 328 -1.92 0.26 -19.78
CA LEU A 328 -2.63 1.36 -19.12
C LEU A 328 -3.81 1.84 -19.97
N HIS A 329 -3.60 1.99 -21.28
CA HIS A 329 -4.65 2.33 -22.24
C HIS A 329 -5.81 1.33 -22.20
N ASN A 330 -5.53 0.03 -22.26
CA ASN A 330 -6.54 -1.01 -22.20
C ASN A 330 -7.28 -1.01 -20.85
N HIS A 331 -6.60 -0.79 -19.73
CA HIS A 331 -7.26 -0.68 -18.42
C HIS A 331 -8.18 0.54 -18.34
N ILE A 332 -7.80 1.67 -18.95
CA ILE A 332 -8.67 2.86 -19.02
C ILE A 332 -9.92 2.53 -19.85
N LEU A 333 -9.78 1.94 -21.04
CA LEU A 333 -10.91 1.75 -21.97
C LEU A 333 -11.80 0.55 -21.66
N ASP A 334 -11.24 -0.63 -21.42
CA ASP A 334 -12.01 -1.88 -21.49
C ASP A 334 -12.61 -2.30 -20.15
N GLY A 335 -12.03 -1.89 -19.02
CA GLY A 335 -12.54 -2.13 -17.65
C GLY A 335 -12.76 -3.59 -17.24
N SER A 336 -12.56 -4.54 -18.14
CA SER A 336 -12.94 -5.95 -18.03
C SER A 336 -11.87 -6.84 -18.67
N ALA A 337 -11.84 -8.12 -18.28
CA ALA A 337 -11.01 -9.12 -18.94
C ALA A 337 -11.45 -9.28 -20.40
N SER A 338 -10.48 -9.47 -21.30
CA SER A 338 -10.69 -9.37 -22.76
C SER A 338 -11.97 -10.07 -23.26
N GLY A 339 -12.86 -9.33 -23.93
CA GLY A 339 -14.02 -9.86 -24.64
C GLY A 339 -15.38 -9.71 -23.95
N GLN A 340 -15.48 -9.00 -22.82
CA GLN A 340 -16.75 -8.61 -22.21
C GLN A 340 -17.08 -7.15 -22.54
N SER A 341 -18.38 -6.83 -22.65
CA SER A 341 -18.80 -5.43 -22.69
C SER A 341 -18.44 -4.74 -21.36
N PRO A 342 -17.94 -3.49 -21.37
CA PRO A 342 -17.72 -2.72 -20.15
C PRO A 342 -18.98 -2.65 -19.29
N SER A 343 -18.80 -2.67 -17.96
CA SER A 343 -19.92 -2.49 -17.02
C SER A 343 -20.45 -1.06 -17.05
N ASP A 344 -21.71 -0.85 -16.66
CA ASP A 344 -22.31 0.49 -16.53
C ASP A 344 -21.45 1.42 -15.67
N GLU A 345 -20.91 0.90 -14.57
CA GLU A 345 -19.99 1.61 -13.67
C GLU A 345 -18.68 2.02 -14.39
N HIS A 346 -18.19 1.22 -15.34
CA HIS A 346 -17.02 1.59 -16.14
C HIS A 346 -17.35 2.67 -17.18
N ILE A 347 -18.56 2.64 -17.76
CA ILE A 347 -19.02 3.70 -18.65
C ILE A 347 -19.16 5.03 -17.90
N GLU A 348 -19.72 5.00 -16.68
CA GLU A 348 -19.78 6.18 -15.80
C GLU A 348 -18.38 6.73 -15.49
N PHE A 349 -17.41 5.84 -15.26
CA PHE A 349 -16.01 6.25 -15.07
C PHE A 349 -15.44 6.93 -16.31
N LEU A 350 -15.69 6.39 -17.51
CA LEU A 350 -15.22 7.00 -18.76
C LEU A 350 -15.86 8.37 -19.00
N ASP A 351 -17.16 8.54 -18.69
CA ASP A 351 -17.88 9.81 -18.83
C ASP A 351 -17.33 10.88 -17.87
N GLU A 352 -17.09 10.51 -16.61
CA GLU A 352 -16.50 11.41 -15.63
C GLU A 352 -15.03 11.73 -15.97
N LEU A 353 -14.25 10.72 -16.40
CA LEU A 353 -12.87 10.93 -16.88
C LEU A 353 -12.83 11.90 -18.06
N HIS A 354 -13.72 11.73 -19.03
CA HIS A 354 -13.84 12.63 -20.19
C HIS A 354 -14.18 14.05 -19.76
N THR A 355 -15.15 14.20 -18.86
CA THR A 355 -15.56 15.50 -18.29
C THR A 355 -14.38 16.21 -17.62
N GLN A 356 -13.64 15.51 -16.77
CA GLN A 356 -12.48 16.09 -16.07
C GLN A 356 -11.31 16.35 -17.01
N MET A 357 -11.07 15.50 -18.01
CA MET A 357 -10.05 15.74 -19.04
C MET A 357 -10.34 17.01 -19.83
N ASN A 358 -11.60 17.28 -20.19
CA ASN A 358 -12.00 18.51 -20.88
C ASN A 358 -11.85 19.78 -20.03
N ARG A 359 -11.82 19.63 -18.71
CA ARG A 359 -11.58 20.72 -17.75
C ARG A 359 -10.09 20.99 -17.50
N LEU A 360 -9.19 20.10 -17.94
CA LEU A 360 -7.76 20.37 -17.89
C LEU A 360 -7.43 21.56 -18.80
N ASP A 361 -6.44 22.36 -18.40
CA ASP A 361 -5.95 23.45 -19.23
C ASP A 361 -5.34 22.89 -20.52
N GLN A 362 -6.15 22.86 -21.58
CA GLN A 362 -5.74 22.36 -22.89
C GLN A 362 -4.52 23.12 -23.42
N GLY A 363 -4.28 24.37 -22.98
CA GLY A 363 -3.08 25.15 -23.33
C GLY A 363 -1.78 24.54 -22.78
N GLN A 364 -1.82 23.87 -21.62
CA GLN A 364 -0.64 23.18 -21.06
C GLN A 364 -0.23 21.96 -21.90
N PHE A 365 -1.21 21.27 -22.49
CA PHE A 365 -0.97 20.05 -23.26
C PHE A 365 -0.85 20.30 -24.76
N ALA A 366 -1.56 21.29 -25.32
CA ALA A 366 -1.63 21.59 -26.76
C ALA A 366 -0.32 22.17 -27.34
N LEU A 367 0.53 22.78 -26.51
CA LEU A 367 1.77 23.42 -26.96
C LEU A 367 3.00 22.51 -26.86
N ARG A 368 2.84 21.25 -26.42
CA ARG A 368 3.93 20.29 -26.25
C ARG A 368 3.91 19.19 -27.33
N PRO A 369 5.05 18.55 -27.62
CA PRO A 369 5.12 17.35 -28.46
C PRO A 369 4.15 16.25 -28.00
N ASP A 370 3.85 16.23 -26.71
CA ASP A 370 2.97 15.29 -26.02
C ASP A 370 1.46 15.52 -26.30
N SER A 371 1.10 16.62 -26.98
CA SER A 371 -0.29 16.97 -27.32
C SER A 371 -1.01 15.87 -28.11
N GLU A 372 -0.27 15.07 -28.88
CA GLU A 372 -0.81 13.98 -29.69
C GLU A 372 -1.31 12.82 -28.80
N LEU A 373 -0.55 12.47 -27.75
CA LEU A 373 -0.93 11.38 -26.84
C LEU A 373 -2.19 11.73 -26.04
N TYR A 374 -2.29 12.98 -25.57
CA TYR A 374 -3.49 13.48 -24.92
C TYR A 374 -4.72 13.46 -25.85
N ARG A 375 -4.56 14.00 -27.08
CA ARG A 375 -5.65 14.02 -28.08
C ARG A 375 -6.09 12.62 -28.48
N ARG A 376 -5.15 11.69 -28.63
CA ARG A 376 -5.44 10.29 -28.88
C ARG A 376 -6.25 9.66 -27.75
N LEU A 377 -5.80 9.78 -26.50
CA LEU A 377 -6.52 9.23 -25.35
C LEU A 377 -7.95 9.77 -25.26
N LEU A 378 -8.13 11.09 -25.44
CA LEU A 378 -9.45 11.72 -25.43
C LEU A 378 -10.36 11.18 -26.55
N THR A 379 -9.81 11.04 -27.77
CA THR A 379 -10.55 10.50 -28.93
C THR A 379 -10.94 9.04 -28.72
N ASP A 380 -10.07 8.24 -28.13
CA ASP A 380 -10.32 6.83 -27.87
C ASP A 380 -11.40 6.65 -26.77
N ILE A 381 -11.41 7.51 -25.74
CA ILE A 381 -12.49 7.58 -24.73
C ILE A 381 -13.82 8.00 -25.39
N ASP A 382 -13.82 9.04 -26.22
CA ASP A 382 -14.99 9.47 -26.99
C ASP A 382 -15.56 8.33 -27.85
N SER A 383 -14.69 7.60 -28.54
CA SER A 383 -15.10 6.45 -29.36
C SER A 383 -15.72 5.34 -28.52
N ALA A 384 -15.14 5.04 -27.34
CA ALA A 384 -15.68 4.04 -26.42
C ALA A 384 -17.08 4.43 -25.94
N LEU A 385 -17.27 5.68 -25.47
CA LEU A 385 -18.57 6.18 -25.03
C LEU A 385 -19.65 6.12 -26.13
N ASN A 386 -19.31 6.55 -27.35
CA ASN A 386 -20.23 6.52 -28.50
C ASN A 386 -20.65 5.10 -28.92
N THR A 387 -19.75 4.12 -28.76
CA THR A 387 -20.04 2.72 -29.08
C THR A 387 -21.09 2.13 -28.13
N HIS A 388 -21.12 2.59 -26.88
CA HIS A 388 -22.09 2.14 -25.87
C HIS A 388 -23.41 2.91 -25.86
N GLN A 389 -23.45 4.12 -26.43
CA GLN A 389 -24.67 4.90 -26.61
C GLN A 389 -25.49 4.51 -27.85
N SER A 390 -24.95 3.65 -28.72
CA SER A 390 -25.65 3.16 -29.91
C SER A 390 -26.53 1.93 -29.57
N PRO A 391 -27.84 1.97 -29.89
CA PRO A 391 -28.83 0.96 -29.46
C PRO A 391 -28.67 -0.43 -30.10
#